data_AF-A0A5J4WL38-F1
#
_entry.id   AF-A0A5J4WL38-F1
#
_cell.length_a   1.000
_cell.length_b   1.000
_cell.length_c   1.000
_cell.angle_alpha   90.00
_cell.angle_beta   90.00
_cell.angle_gamma   90.00
#
_symmetry.space_group_name_H-M   'P 1'
#
loop_
_entity.id
_entity.type
_entity.pdbx_description
1 polymer ?
#
loop_
_entity_poly.entity_id
_entity_poly.type
_entity_poly.pdbx_seq_one_letter_code
_entity_poly.pdbx_strand_id
1 'polypeptide(L)'
;MGLGKTAQMCVFISHWNRERISAIRQARKNESNEENNLQQLFRFDGCIFDEGHKLKAHDAKQSKAARLIPSDYRFLLTGTPIQNNLRELWSLFNLISQGQLLGGFSSFQRDVIKPIEEGQMKNASNKQKLIGEKAAQFLRQQLDHIS
;
A
#
# COMPACT_ATOMS: atom_id res chain seq x y z
N MET A 1 20.90 -7.39 -23.84
CA MET A 1 19.57 -6.95 -23.33
C MET A 1 19.20 -7.84 -22.15
N GLY A 2 19.48 -7.39 -20.93
CA GLY A 2 19.30 -8.20 -19.72
C GLY A 2 17.85 -8.21 -19.23
N LEU A 3 17.19 -9.37 -19.32
CA LEU A 3 15.96 -9.68 -18.59
C LEU A 3 16.33 -10.12 -17.17
N GLY A 4 16.72 -9.15 -16.33
CA GLY A 4 16.94 -9.33 -14.90
C GLY A 4 15.95 -8.48 -14.12
N LYS A 5 14.65 -8.78 -14.20
CA LYS A 5 13.67 -8.19 -13.28
C LYS A 5 13.55 -9.12 -12.10
N THR A 6 14.32 -8.82 -11.06
CA THR A 6 14.25 -9.41 -9.74
C THR A 6 12.80 -9.55 -9.32
N ALA A 7 12.36 -10.80 -9.14
CA ALA A 7 11.14 -11.09 -8.40
C ALA A 7 11.35 -10.53 -6.98
N GLN A 8 10.60 -9.48 -6.62
CA GLN A 8 10.50 -9.02 -5.24
C GLN A 8 9.84 -10.14 -4.45
N MET A 9 10.58 -10.75 -3.54
CA MET A 9 10.15 -11.94 -2.82
C MET A 9 9.04 -11.54 -1.84
N CYS A 10 7.79 -11.72 -2.27
CA CYS A 10 6.65 -11.75 -1.38
C CYS A 10 6.53 -13.17 -0.84
N VAL A 11 6.53 -13.33 0.48
CA VAL A 11 6.07 -14.59 1.08
C VAL A 11 4.54 -14.51 1.15
N PHE A 12 3.91 -15.44 0.45
CA PHE A 12 2.46 -15.58 0.42
C PHE A 12 2.05 -16.69 1.36
N ILE A 13 1.22 -16.35 2.33
CA ILE A 13 0.65 -17.32 3.26
C ILE A 13 -0.78 -17.59 2.80
N SER A 14 -1.05 -18.85 2.46
CA SER A 14 -2.40 -19.31 2.12
C SER A 14 -2.70 -20.66 2.76
N HIS A 15 -3.83 -20.73 3.42
CA HIS A 15 -4.41 -21.95 3.96
C HIS A 15 -5.09 -22.70 2.82
N TRP A 16 -4.48 -23.82 2.41
CA TRP A 16 -5.02 -24.68 1.37
C TRP A 16 -6.06 -25.63 1.96
N ASN A 17 -7.35 -25.33 1.77
CA ASN A 17 -8.44 -26.24 2.13
C ASN A 17 -9.00 -26.98 0.89
N ARG A 18 -9.77 -28.06 1.13
CA ARG A 18 -10.35 -28.88 0.05
C ARG A 18 -11.25 -28.08 -0.88
N GLU A 19 -12.00 -27.11 -0.37
CA GLU A 19 -12.93 -26.28 -1.14
C GLU A 19 -12.20 -25.36 -2.14
N ARG A 20 -11.11 -24.72 -1.72
CA ARG A 20 -10.25 -23.90 -2.59
C ARG A 20 -9.60 -24.74 -3.67
N ILE A 21 -9.12 -25.95 -3.33
CA ILE A 21 -8.54 -26.89 -4.30
C ILE A 21 -9.60 -27.31 -5.34
N SER A 22 -10.81 -27.64 -4.90
CA SER A 22 -11.89 -28.01 -5.82
C SER A 22 -12.28 -26.86 -6.72
N ALA A 23 -12.39 -25.64 -6.19
CA ALA A 23 -12.79 -24.47 -6.95
C ALA A 23 -11.75 -24.09 -8.03
N ILE A 24 -10.45 -24.16 -7.71
CA ILE A 24 -9.36 -23.95 -8.70
C ILE A 24 -9.40 -25.03 -9.80
N ARG A 25 -9.66 -26.30 -9.45
CA ARG A 25 -9.78 -27.40 -10.42
C ARG A 25 -11.00 -27.26 -11.33
N GLN A 26 -12.10 -26.72 -10.80
CA GLN A 26 -13.34 -26.49 -11.54
C GLN A 26 -13.20 -25.30 -12.50
N ALA A 27 -12.57 -24.21 -12.04
CA ALA A 27 -12.23 -23.05 -12.85
C ALA A 27 -11.36 -23.41 -14.05
N ARG A 28 -10.35 -24.27 -13.85
CA ARG A 28 -9.51 -24.79 -14.94
C ARG A 28 -10.26 -25.58 -16.01
N LYS A 29 -11.45 -26.09 -15.73
CA LYS A 29 -12.26 -26.85 -16.70
C LYS A 29 -13.22 -25.96 -17.51
N ASN A 30 -13.51 -24.74 -17.06
CA ASN A 30 -14.48 -23.84 -17.68
C ASN A 30 -13.76 -22.64 -18.30
N GLU A 31 -13.18 -22.80 -19.49
CA GLU A 31 -12.32 -21.79 -20.12
C GLU A 31 -13.05 -20.50 -20.60
N SER A 32 -14.38 -20.43 -20.57
CA SER A 32 -15.11 -19.44 -21.37
C SER A 32 -15.73 -18.25 -20.62
N ASN A 33 -15.60 -18.09 -19.29
CA ASN A 33 -16.19 -16.91 -18.62
C ASN A 33 -15.65 -16.59 -17.20
N GLU A 34 -14.33 -16.47 -16.98
CA GLU A 34 -13.79 -16.47 -15.58
C GLU A 34 -12.66 -15.49 -15.21
N GLU A 35 -12.44 -14.35 -15.87
CA GLU A 35 -11.44 -13.39 -15.34
C GLU A 35 -11.81 -12.86 -13.94
N ASN A 36 -13.10 -12.67 -13.66
CA ASN A 36 -13.58 -12.24 -12.34
C ASN A 36 -13.54 -13.37 -11.28
N ASN A 37 -13.60 -14.65 -11.70
CA ASN A 37 -13.60 -15.80 -10.79
C ASN A 37 -12.19 -16.17 -10.30
N LEU A 38 -11.18 -15.98 -11.16
CA LEU A 38 -9.78 -16.29 -10.83
C LEU A 38 -9.21 -15.40 -9.71
N GLN A 39 -9.64 -14.14 -9.62
CA GLN A 39 -9.23 -13.24 -8.54
C GLN A 39 -9.78 -13.69 -7.17
N GLN A 40 -11.00 -14.25 -7.14
CA GLN A 40 -11.58 -14.79 -5.91
C GLN A 40 -10.89 -16.09 -5.47
N LEU A 41 -10.40 -16.89 -6.42
CA LEU A 41 -9.74 -18.17 -6.14
C LEU A 41 -8.33 -18.01 -5.53
N PHE A 42 -7.63 -16.92 -5.88
CA PHE A 42 -6.23 -16.66 -5.49
C PHE A 42 -6.08 -15.54 -4.44
N ARG A 43 -6.93 -15.53 -3.42
CA ARG A 43 -6.78 -14.64 -2.25
C ARG A 43 -5.81 -15.20 -1.21
N PHE A 44 -4.78 -14.47 -0.84
CA PHE A 44 -3.86 -14.90 0.22
C PHE A 44 -4.43 -14.56 1.60
N ASP A 45 -4.09 -15.34 2.63
CA ASP A 45 -4.41 -14.93 4.00
C ASP A 45 -3.45 -13.81 4.41
N GLY A 46 -2.17 -13.94 4.04
CA GLY A 46 -1.11 -12.97 4.37
C GLY A 46 -0.15 -12.68 3.23
N CYS A 47 0.35 -11.45 3.17
CA CYS A 47 1.46 -11.03 2.32
C CYS A 47 2.54 -10.34 3.15
N ILE A 48 3.79 -10.74 2.98
CA ILE A 48 4.95 -10.06 3.57
C ILE A 48 5.75 -9.43 2.44
N PHE A 49 5.85 -8.10 2.44
CA PHE A 49 6.65 -7.32 1.51
C PHE A 49 8.01 -7.04 2.13
N ASP A 50 9.01 -7.84 1.74
CA ASP A 50 10.40 -7.58 2.11
C ASP A 50 10.99 -6.44 1.27
N GLU A 51 11.96 -5.72 1.83
CA GLU A 51 12.57 -4.53 1.24
C GLU A 51 11.55 -3.46 0.83
N GLY A 52 10.61 -3.17 1.73
CA GLY A 52 9.48 -2.27 1.51
C GLY A 52 9.86 -0.88 1.00
N HIS A 53 11.08 -0.42 1.27
CA HIS A 53 11.64 0.80 0.69
C HIS A 53 11.61 0.82 -0.85
N LYS A 54 11.60 -0.33 -1.52
CA LYS A 54 11.45 -0.43 -2.99
C LYS A 54 10.03 -0.08 -3.47
N LEU A 55 9.04 -0.10 -2.58
CA LEU A 55 7.61 0.14 -2.87
C LEU A 55 7.15 1.57 -2.47
N LYS A 56 8.10 2.44 -2.12
CA LYS A 56 7.83 3.81 -1.67
C LYS A 56 7.30 4.75 -2.78
N ALA A 57 7.61 4.45 -4.04
CA ALA A 57 7.14 5.21 -5.18
C ALA A 57 5.72 4.78 -5.55
N HIS A 58 4.72 5.61 -5.24
CA HIS A 58 3.32 5.24 -5.45
C HIS A 58 2.97 4.92 -6.91
N ASP A 59 3.60 5.59 -7.87
CA ASP A 59 3.33 5.42 -9.30
C ASP A 59 4.08 4.25 -9.95
N ALA A 60 5.06 3.67 -9.27
CA ALA A 60 5.86 2.59 -9.80
C ALA A 60 5.00 1.37 -10.11
N LYS A 61 5.30 0.69 -11.22
CA LYS A 61 4.60 -0.53 -11.63
C LYS A 61 4.61 -1.60 -10.54
N GLN A 62 5.72 -1.71 -9.82
CA GLN A 62 5.90 -2.64 -8.68
C GLN A 62 4.92 -2.32 -7.54
N SER A 63 4.84 -1.06 -7.10
CA SER A 63 3.93 -0.63 -6.04
C SER A 63 2.46 -0.78 -6.44
N LYS A 64 2.13 -0.51 -7.71
CA LYS A 64 0.78 -0.74 -8.26
C LYS A 64 0.43 -2.23 -8.24
N ALA A 65 1.32 -3.09 -8.72
CA ALA A 65 1.12 -4.54 -8.70
C ALA A 65 0.99 -5.08 -7.26
N ALA A 66 1.86 -4.64 -6.34
CA ALA A 66 1.84 -5.07 -4.94
C ALA A 66 0.49 -4.76 -4.25
N ARG A 67 -0.12 -3.60 -4.53
CA ARG A 67 -1.44 -3.23 -3.99
C ARG A 67 -2.58 -4.11 -4.50
N LEU A 68 -2.46 -4.62 -5.72
CA LEU A 68 -3.48 -5.47 -6.35
C LEU A 68 -3.49 -6.91 -5.82
N ILE A 69 -2.47 -7.32 -5.05
CA ILE A 69 -2.42 -8.69 -4.52
C ILE A 69 -3.47 -8.85 -3.41
N PRO A 70 -4.51 -9.67 -3.59
CA PRO A 70 -5.57 -9.79 -2.61
C PRO A 70 -5.07 -10.52 -1.35
N SER A 71 -5.16 -9.86 -0.19
CA SER A 71 -4.83 -10.47 1.11
C SER A 71 -5.55 -9.84 2.29
N ASP A 72 -5.76 -10.62 3.36
CA ASP A 72 -6.31 -10.13 4.64
C ASP A 72 -5.23 -9.41 5.46
N TYR A 73 -4.08 -10.05 5.63
CA TYR A 73 -2.97 -9.54 6.41
C TYR A 73 -1.84 -9.07 5.49
N ARG A 74 -1.31 -7.87 5.75
CA ARG A 74 -0.18 -7.31 5.01
C ARG A 74 0.88 -6.82 5.98
N PHE A 75 2.10 -7.30 5.81
CA PHE A 75 3.26 -6.85 6.56
C PHE A 75 4.26 -6.25 5.61
N LEU A 76 4.88 -5.13 6.00
CA LEU A 76 5.95 -4.50 5.25
C LEU A 76 7.20 -4.47 6.12
N LEU A 77 8.26 -5.10 5.64
CA LEU A 77 9.55 -5.16 6.31
C LEU A 77 10.52 -4.24 5.56
N THR A 78 11.23 -3.38 6.28
CA THR A 78 12.27 -2.54 5.69
C THR A 78 13.40 -2.34 6.68
N GLY A 79 14.63 -2.57 6.23
CA GLY A 79 15.83 -2.25 7.02
C GLY A 79 16.21 -0.76 6.98
N THR A 80 15.51 0.04 6.17
CA THR A 80 15.74 1.49 6.09
C THR A 80 14.60 2.24 6.75
N PRO A 81 14.90 3.27 7.57
CA PRO A 81 13.88 4.11 8.15
C PRO A 81 13.11 4.81 7.03
N ILE A 82 11.79 4.94 7.21
CA ILE A 82 10.95 5.70 6.28
C ILE A 82 11.51 7.13 6.23
N GLN A 83 11.93 7.56 5.03
CA GLN A 83 12.41 8.91 4.82
C GLN A 83 11.28 9.91 5.10
N ASN A 84 11.61 11.12 5.55
CA ASN A 84 10.64 12.17 5.85
C ASN A 84 10.01 12.76 4.57
N ASN A 85 9.36 11.90 3.78
CA ASN A 85 8.67 12.22 2.55
C ASN A 85 7.23 11.69 2.67
N LEU A 86 6.28 12.61 2.80
CA LEU A 86 4.87 12.28 3.02
C LEU A 86 4.25 11.46 1.88
N ARG A 87 4.76 11.57 0.66
CA ARG A 87 4.29 10.78 -0.49
C ARG A 87 4.73 9.33 -0.38
N GLU A 88 5.97 9.11 0.07
CA GLU A 88 6.51 7.78 0.32
C GLU A 88 5.79 7.11 1.49
N LEU A 89 5.58 7.86 2.58
CA LEU A 89 4.79 7.41 3.72
C LEU A 89 3.39 6.98 3.27
N TRP A 90 2.69 7.81 2.51
CA TRP A 90 1.38 7.44 1.97
C TRP A 90 1.44 6.15 1.15
N SER A 91 2.43 6.00 0.25
CA SER A 91 2.56 4.81 -0.59
C SER A 91 2.69 3.52 0.22
N LEU A 92 3.52 3.54 1.28
CA LEU A 92 3.78 2.39 2.13
C LEU A 92 2.58 2.05 3.03
N PHE A 93 1.98 3.05 3.68
CA PHE A 93 0.80 2.82 4.53
C PHE A 93 -0.43 2.42 3.71
N ASN A 94 -0.62 3.00 2.53
CA ASN A 94 -1.70 2.61 1.62
C ASN A 94 -1.52 1.17 1.09
N LEU A 95 -0.28 0.70 0.94
CA LEU A 95 -0.02 -0.70 0.61
C LEU A 95 -0.48 -1.65 1.71
N ILE A 96 -0.23 -1.32 2.99
CA ILE A 96 -0.57 -2.17 4.14
C ILE A 96 -2.07 -2.08 4.46
N SER A 97 -2.61 -0.86 4.61
CA SER A 97 -4.00 -0.59 5.02
C SER A 97 -5.02 -0.64 3.88
N GLN A 98 -4.57 -0.86 2.64
CA GLN A 98 -5.42 -0.96 1.45
C GLN A 98 -6.33 0.28 1.24
N GLY A 99 -5.86 1.46 1.67
CA GLY A 99 -6.58 2.72 1.54
C GLY A 99 -7.60 3.03 2.64
N GLN A 100 -7.78 2.14 3.62
CA GLN A 100 -8.72 2.37 4.72
C GLN A 100 -8.24 3.45 5.71
N LEU A 101 -6.92 3.60 5.88
CA LEU A 101 -6.35 4.50 6.88
C LEU A 101 -6.20 5.95 6.37
N LEU A 102 -5.53 6.12 5.23
CA LEU A 102 -5.13 7.45 4.74
C LEU A 102 -5.97 7.93 3.54
N GLY A 103 -6.92 7.10 3.07
CA GLY A 103 -7.70 7.37 1.88
C GLY A 103 -6.88 7.44 0.59
N GLY A 104 -7.52 7.95 -0.47
CA GLY A 104 -6.89 8.09 -1.79
C GLY A 104 -5.80 9.18 -1.83
N PHE A 105 -4.80 8.98 -2.70
CA PHE A 105 -3.65 9.88 -2.82
C PHE A 105 -4.02 11.34 -3.04
N SER A 106 -5.01 11.61 -3.91
CA SER A 106 -5.42 12.99 -4.22
C SER A 106 -5.97 13.73 -2.99
N SER A 107 -6.75 13.04 -2.15
CA SER A 107 -7.26 13.62 -0.91
C SER A 107 -6.13 13.80 0.10
N PHE A 108 -5.29 12.78 0.28
CA PHE A 108 -4.13 12.88 1.16
C PHE A 108 -3.18 14.03 0.75
N GLN A 109 -2.95 14.21 -0.54
CA GLN A 109 -2.11 15.28 -1.06
C GLN A 109 -2.71 16.66 -0.75
N ARG A 110 -4.03 16.82 -0.89
CA ARG A 110 -4.74 18.07 -0.65
C ARG A 110 -4.84 18.40 0.85
N ASP A 111 -5.15 17.40 1.66
CA ASP A 111 -5.56 17.60 3.06
C ASP A 111 -4.40 17.44 4.05
N VAL A 112 -3.31 16.78 3.64
CA VAL A 112 -2.15 16.51 4.50
C VAL A 112 -0.86 17.05 3.89
N ILE A 113 -0.46 16.60 2.70
CA ILE A 113 0.85 16.93 2.13
C ILE A 113 1.00 18.45 1.90
N LYS A 114 0.11 19.04 1.10
CA LYS A 114 0.18 20.46 0.77
C LYS A 114 0.12 21.36 2.02
N PRO A 115 -0.84 21.18 2.94
CA PRO A 115 -0.87 21.92 4.22
C PRO A 115 0.44 21.88 5.01
N ILE A 116 1.05 20.71 5.16
CA ILE A 116 2.29 20.55 5.93
C ILE A 116 3.45 21.23 5.21
N GLU A 117 3.62 20.98 3.90
CA GLU A 117 4.67 21.59 3.08
C GLU A 117 4.55 23.12 3.10
N GLU A 118 3.33 23.65 2.92
CA GLU A 118 3.07 25.09 2.92
C GLU A 118 3.31 25.74 4.27
N GLY A 119 2.93 25.07 5.37
CA GLY A 119 3.16 25.55 6.73
C GLY A 119 4.64 25.59 7.14
N GLN A 120 5.49 24.77 6.49
CA GLN A 120 6.93 24.70 6.75
C GLN A 120 7.75 25.68 5.91
N MET A 121 7.14 26.37 4.94
CA MET A 121 7.85 27.36 4.13
C MET A 121 8.31 28.55 4.97
N LYS A 122 9.49 29.11 4.66
CA LYS A 122 10.08 30.24 5.40
C LYS A 122 9.16 31.48 5.45
N ASN A 123 8.40 31.70 4.38
CA ASN A 123 7.47 32.83 4.23
C ASN A 123 6.01 32.45 4.56
N ALA A 124 5.76 31.31 5.20
CA ALA A 124 4.41 30.89 5.56
C ALA A 124 3.75 31.89 6.51
N SER A 125 2.52 32.29 6.19
CA SER A 125 1.66 33.07 7.08
C SER A 125 1.32 32.30 8.35
N ASN A 126 0.93 33.00 9.42
CA ASN A 126 0.48 32.35 10.66
C ASN A 126 -0.69 31.38 10.42
N LYS A 127 -1.58 31.70 9.47
CA LYS A 127 -2.68 30.82 9.06
C LYS A 127 -2.18 29.54 8.42
N GLN A 128 -1.20 29.62 7.51
CA GLN A 128 -0.61 28.43 6.86
C GLN A 128 0.14 27.55 7.87
N LYS A 129 0.90 28.15 8.80
CA LYS A 129 1.57 27.42 9.88
C LYS A 129 0.58 26.63 10.73
N LEU A 130 -0.50 27.28 11.17
CA LEU A 130 -1.55 26.62 11.96
C LEU A 130 -2.25 25.49 11.20
N ILE A 131 -2.55 25.69 9.92
CA ILE A 131 -3.16 24.65 9.07
C ILE A 131 -2.21 23.46 8.90
N GLY A 132 -0.93 23.71 8.62
CA GLY A 132 0.09 22.67 8.50
C GLY A 132 0.31 21.90 9.80
N GLU A 133 0.31 22.58 10.94
CA GLU A 133 0.41 21.96 12.26
C GLU A 133 -0.78 21.04 12.55
N LYS A 134 -2.00 21.51 12.29
CA LYS A 134 -3.22 20.68 12.43
C LYS A 134 -3.19 19.45 11.52
N ALA A 135 -2.75 19.60 10.28
CA ALA A 135 -2.61 18.49 9.34
C ALA A 135 -1.55 17.48 9.81
N ALA A 136 -0.42 17.95 10.34
CA ALA A 136 0.61 17.09 10.91
C ALA A 136 0.12 16.35 12.17
N GLN A 137 -0.65 17.02 13.03
CA GLN A 137 -1.25 16.41 14.21
C GLN A 137 -2.26 15.33 13.83
N PHE A 138 -3.13 15.61 12.84
CA PHE A 138 -4.04 14.61 12.28
C PHE A 138 -3.29 13.39 11.77
N LEU A 139 -2.22 13.59 10.98
CA LEU A 139 -1.41 12.48 10.48
C LEU A 139 -0.81 11.65 11.62
N ARG A 140 -0.26 12.28 12.66
CA ARG A 140 0.29 11.56 13.82
C ARG A 140 -0.77 10.71 14.51
N GLN A 141 -1.95 11.27 14.77
CA GLN A 141 -3.05 10.53 15.39
C GLN A 141 -3.45 9.29 14.59
N GLN A 142 -3.50 9.38 13.26
CA GLN A 142 -3.82 8.21 12.41
C GLN A 142 -2.74 7.12 12.52
N LEU A 143 -1.47 7.49 12.64
CA LEU A 143 -0.35 6.56 12.70
C LEU A 143 -0.17 5.93 14.09
N ASP A 144 -0.50 6.65 15.16
CA ASP A 144 -0.39 6.16 16.54
C ASP A 144 -1.32 4.97 16.80
N HIS A 145 -2.44 4.85 16.09
CA HIS A 145 -3.35 3.71 16.21
C HIS A 145 -2.79 2.38 15.67
N ILE A 146 -1.58 2.39 15.09
CA ILE A 146 -0.97 1.24 14.40
C ILE A 146 0.27 0.70 15.13
N SER A 147 0.83 1.47 16.07
CA SER A 147 1.98 1.07 16.90
C SER A 147 1.54 0.46 18.21
#